data_AF-A0A4R2S6S6-F1
#
_entry.id   AF-A0A4R2S6S6-F1
#
_cell.length_a   1.000
_cell.length_b   1.000
_cell.length_c   1.000
_cell.angle_alpha   90.00
_cell.angle_beta   90.00
_cell.angle_gamma   90.00
#
_symmetry.space_group_name_H-M   'P 1'
#
loop_
_entity.id
_entity.type
_entity.pdbx_description
1 polymer ?
#
loop_
_entity_poly.entity_id
_entity_poly.type
_entity_poly.pdbx_seq_one_letter_code
_entity_poly.pdbx_strand_id
1 'polypeptide(L)'
;MSLTFSSTPTLKGFGQIAGQIAKAVDGSPRDRGTDRRVRRGCIDETAPEAQPWDRNRFASTAERIATVESLVVVAKELQAEHAAEFRRGSKKQLEEDQQVLTAELDELMARPPADRPVGRPAAIRIALDQIAAALAKHSMGITRADVAVYEAIFKFLDFAGSGRWFPSWAKIARAANCCDKTVDRALKRLKHHGLLAWVTRSTRNSPRIDPTKEKRVQTSSAYFLDLKKRMAERVYQRFLQLREHRARRFGRSAATEHVQAPPPPPSKDVAELRRTIAAFGAYLLTSDGHLA
;
A
#
# COMPACT_ATOMS: atom_id res chain seq x y z
N MET A 1 -39.43 -15.51 -36.89
CA MET A 1 -38.20 -14.69 -36.94
C MET A 1 -37.43 -14.97 -35.65
N SER A 2 -36.45 -15.85 -35.72
CA SER A 2 -35.74 -16.38 -34.55
C SER A 2 -34.33 -15.81 -34.51
N LEU A 3 -34.01 -15.05 -33.47
CA LEU A 3 -32.67 -14.51 -33.25
C LEU A 3 -31.84 -15.49 -32.43
N THR A 4 -30.76 -15.98 -33.02
CA THR A 4 -29.72 -16.78 -32.40
C THR A 4 -28.72 -15.88 -31.68
N PHE A 5 -28.46 -16.16 -30.40
CA PHE A 5 -27.40 -15.51 -29.62
C PHE A 5 -26.08 -16.27 -29.86
N SER A 6 -25.11 -15.61 -30.47
CA SER A 6 -23.77 -16.14 -30.75
C SER A 6 -22.74 -15.60 -29.74
N SER A 7 -22.12 -16.53 -29.03
CA SER A 7 -20.71 -16.60 -28.63
C SER A 7 -20.05 -15.41 -27.90
N THR A 8 -19.83 -15.61 -26.60
CA THR A 8 -18.85 -14.93 -25.75
C THR A 8 -17.40 -15.04 -26.27
N PRO A 9 -16.58 -13.97 -26.23
CA PRO A 9 -15.15 -14.08 -26.53
C PRO A 9 -14.36 -14.63 -25.34
N THR A 10 -13.62 -15.71 -25.61
CA THR A 10 -12.81 -16.48 -24.67
C THR A 10 -11.53 -15.72 -24.25
N LEU A 11 -11.30 -15.63 -22.95
CA LEU A 11 -10.11 -15.11 -22.26
C LEU A 11 -8.83 -15.95 -22.52
N LYS A 12 -8.35 -16.00 -23.76
CA LYS A 12 -6.99 -16.47 -24.10
C LYS A 12 -6.15 -15.25 -24.50
N GLY A 13 -5.34 -14.71 -23.58
CA GLY A 13 -4.41 -13.64 -23.96
C GLY A 13 -3.55 -12.99 -22.86
N PHE A 14 -3.90 -13.13 -21.57
CA PHE A 14 -3.15 -12.42 -20.53
C PHE A 14 -1.83 -13.09 -20.10
N GLY A 15 -1.65 -14.40 -20.36
CA GLY A 15 -0.44 -15.14 -19.96
C GLY A 15 0.81 -14.86 -20.82
N GLN A 16 0.64 -14.54 -22.10
CA GLN A 16 1.78 -14.30 -23.00
C GLN A 16 2.42 -12.92 -22.85
N ILE A 17 1.66 -11.92 -22.39
CA ILE A 17 2.16 -10.56 -22.18
C ILE A 17 3.06 -10.49 -20.92
N ALA A 18 2.74 -11.27 -19.87
CA ALA A 18 3.57 -11.34 -18.67
C ALA A 18 4.92 -12.04 -18.90
N GLY A 19 4.95 -13.07 -19.76
CA GLY A 19 6.17 -13.82 -20.08
C GLY A 19 7.19 -13.04 -20.92
N GLN A 20 6.74 -12.18 -21.85
CA GLN A 20 7.62 -11.34 -22.65
C GLN A 20 8.18 -10.14 -21.86
N ILE A 21 7.42 -9.60 -20.91
CA ILE A 21 7.91 -8.53 -20.02
C ILE A 21 8.97 -9.08 -19.04
N ALA A 22 8.80 -10.31 -18.54
CA ALA A 22 9.81 -10.95 -17.69
C ALA A 22 11.10 -11.28 -18.46
N LYS A 23 11.02 -11.78 -19.70
CA LYS A 23 12.21 -12.06 -20.53
C LYS A 23 12.92 -10.80 -21.06
N ALA A 24 12.23 -9.66 -21.18
CA ALA A 24 12.87 -8.39 -21.52
C ALA A 24 13.61 -7.75 -20.32
N VAL A 25 13.25 -8.10 -19.08
CA VAL A 25 13.93 -7.61 -17.86
C VAL A 25 15.19 -8.43 -17.55
N ASP A 26 15.20 -9.72 -17.88
CA ASP A 26 16.36 -10.60 -17.75
C ASP A 26 17.17 -10.68 -19.05
N GLY A 27 17.68 -9.54 -19.51
CA GLY A 27 18.64 -9.50 -20.60
C GLY A 27 19.87 -10.37 -20.29
N SER A 28 20.22 -11.23 -21.26
CA SER A 28 21.44 -12.05 -21.35
C SER A 28 22.69 -11.40 -20.69
N PRO A 29 23.61 -12.19 -20.11
CA PRO A 29 24.84 -11.71 -19.48
C PRO A 29 25.83 -11.23 -20.54
N ARG A 30 25.56 -10.06 -21.14
CA ARG A 30 26.54 -9.32 -21.92
C ARG A 30 27.42 -8.50 -21.00
N ASP A 31 28.70 -8.49 -21.38
CA ASP A 31 29.85 -7.92 -20.72
C ASP A 31 29.57 -6.49 -20.21
N ARG A 32 29.45 -6.35 -18.88
CA ARG A 32 29.20 -5.06 -18.23
C ARG A 32 30.57 -4.44 -17.97
N GLY A 33 31.00 -3.51 -18.81
CA GLY A 33 32.26 -2.76 -18.68
C GLY A 33 32.41 -1.99 -17.34
N THR A 34 32.80 -0.72 -17.37
CA THR A 34 33.09 0.07 -16.16
C THR A 34 31.90 0.22 -15.18
N ASP A 35 30.67 -0.08 -15.61
CA ASP A 35 29.42 0.03 -14.83
C ASP A 35 29.00 -1.24 -14.07
N ARG A 36 29.88 -2.24 -13.92
CA ARG A 36 29.57 -3.51 -13.23
C ARG A 36 29.02 -3.35 -11.81
N ARG A 37 29.32 -2.23 -11.13
CA ARG A 37 28.91 -1.96 -9.73
C ARG A 37 27.50 -1.34 -9.59
N VAL A 38 26.85 -0.95 -10.69
CA VAL A 38 25.50 -0.36 -10.66
C VAL A 38 24.44 -1.42 -10.96
N ARG A 39 23.36 -1.44 -10.16
CA ARG A 39 22.22 -2.33 -10.41
C ARG A 39 21.52 -1.95 -11.72
N ARG A 40 21.03 -2.93 -12.48
CA ARG A 40 20.25 -2.68 -13.70
C ARG A 40 19.02 -1.81 -13.39
N GLY A 41 18.71 -0.87 -14.28
CA GLY A 41 17.59 0.07 -14.11
C GLY A 41 17.86 1.21 -13.13
N CYS A 42 19.12 1.44 -12.76
CA CYS A 42 19.50 2.61 -11.98
C CYS A 42 19.50 3.87 -12.86
N ILE A 43 18.88 4.94 -12.36
CA ILE A 43 18.70 6.18 -13.10
C ILE A 43 19.70 7.22 -12.57
N ASP A 44 20.24 8.04 -13.47
CA ASP A 44 21.12 9.14 -13.10
C ASP A 44 20.39 10.10 -12.15
N GLU A 45 21.05 10.48 -11.06
CA GLU A 45 20.48 11.33 -10.02
C GLU A 45 19.91 12.66 -10.54
N THR A 46 20.50 13.17 -11.62
CA THR A 46 20.12 14.42 -12.28
C THR A 46 18.85 14.30 -13.14
N ALA A 47 18.45 13.08 -13.53
CA ALA A 47 17.29 12.87 -14.38
C ALA A 47 15.97 13.11 -13.61
N PRO A 48 14.93 13.67 -14.25
CA PRO A 48 13.66 13.94 -13.59
C PRO A 48 12.97 12.66 -13.08
N GLU A 49 13.19 11.52 -13.74
CA GLU A 49 12.65 10.22 -13.31
C GLU A 49 13.27 9.72 -11.99
N ALA A 50 14.53 10.11 -11.70
CA ALA A 50 15.19 9.86 -10.42
C ALA A 50 14.71 10.81 -9.31
N GLN A 51 13.76 11.70 -9.63
CA GLN A 51 13.24 12.75 -8.77
C GLN A 51 11.72 12.68 -8.54
N PRO A 52 11.18 11.55 -8.02
CA PRO A 52 9.73 11.36 -7.87
C PRO A 52 9.10 12.14 -6.72
N TRP A 53 9.77 13.17 -6.17
CA TRP A 53 9.39 13.88 -4.94
C TRP A 53 8.03 14.56 -5.05
N ASP A 54 7.65 15.01 -6.24
CA ASP A 54 6.41 15.75 -6.45
C ASP A 54 5.18 14.93 -6.06
N ARG A 55 5.27 13.59 -6.13
CA ARG A 55 4.21 12.67 -5.70
C ARG A 55 4.07 12.55 -4.18
N ASN A 56 5.10 12.98 -3.45
CA ASN A 56 5.16 12.95 -1.99
C ASN A 56 5.04 14.35 -1.39
N ARG A 57 4.72 15.38 -2.18
CA ARG A 57 4.44 16.71 -1.65
C ARG A 57 3.02 16.75 -1.13
N PHE A 58 2.89 17.21 0.09
CA PHE A 58 1.61 17.42 0.76
C PHE A 58 1.45 18.92 0.96
N ALA A 59 0.24 19.44 0.75
CA ALA A 59 -0.06 20.85 0.96
C ALA A 59 -0.05 21.24 2.44
N SER A 60 -0.29 20.27 3.33
CA SER A 60 -0.27 20.49 4.78
C SER A 60 0.18 19.25 5.57
N THR A 61 0.60 19.49 6.82
CA THR A 61 0.89 18.43 7.79
C THR A 61 -0.33 17.52 8.02
N ALA A 62 -1.53 18.10 8.09
CA ALA A 62 -2.78 17.37 8.27
C ALA A 62 -3.08 16.45 7.09
N GLU A 63 -2.90 16.93 5.84
CA GLU A 63 -3.07 16.11 4.64
C GLU A 63 -2.10 14.92 4.64
N ARG A 64 -0.85 15.14 5.03
CA ARG A 64 0.14 14.08 5.11
C ARG A 64 -0.22 13.05 6.17
N ILE A 65 -0.55 13.47 7.39
CA ILE A 65 -0.95 12.56 8.47
C ILE A 65 -2.17 11.74 8.02
N ALA A 66 -3.20 12.41 7.51
CA ALA A 66 -4.39 11.74 6.99
C ALA A 66 -4.06 10.72 5.89
N THR A 67 -3.13 11.04 4.99
CA THR A 67 -2.70 10.14 3.92
C THR A 67 -1.91 8.95 4.46
N VAL A 68 -0.85 9.19 5.24
CA VAL A 68 0.05 8.16 5.78
C VAL A 68 -0.72 7.18 6.66
N GLU A 69 -1.52 7.67 7.60
CA GLU A 69 -2.29 6.80 8.48
C GLU A 69 -3.37 6.00 7.73
N SER A 70 -3.95 6.57 6.67
CA SER A 70 -4.91 5.86 5.83
C SER A 70 -4.24 4.74 5.06
N LEU A 71 -3.05 4.98 4.51
CA LEU A 71 -2.27 3.95 3.84
C LEU A 71 -1.86 2.84 4.79
N VAL A 72 -1.45 3.16 6.03
CA VAL A 72 -1.12 2.16 7.05
C VAL A 72 -2.34 1.31 7.41
N VAL A 73 -3.52 1.93 7.55
CA VAL A 73 -4.77 1.18 7.80
C VAL A 73 -5.11 0.27 6.63
N VAL A 74 -5.01 0.76 5.39
CA VAL A 74 -5.24 -0.08 4.20
C VAL A 74 -4.26 -1.25 4.13
N ALA A 75 -2.98 -1.04 4.46
CA ALA A 75 -2.00 -2.11 4.51
C ALA A 75 -2.35 -3.16 5.58
N LYS A 76 -2.89 -2.73 6.73
CA LYS A 76 -3.39 -3.64 7.80
C LYS A 76 -4.65 -4.40 7.36
N GLU A 77 -5.59 -3.74 6.70
CA GLU A 77 -6.79 -4.40 6.13
C GLU A 77 -6.37 -5.47 5.11
N LEU A 78 -5.47 -5.14 4.17
CA LEU A 78 -4.92 -6.11 3.21
C LEU A 78 -4.16 -7.25 3.89
N GLN A 79 -3.41 -6.96 4.96
CA GLN A 79 -2.71 -7.98 5.73
C GLN A 79 -3.70 -8.94 6.42
N ALA A 80 -4.84 -8.44 6.90
CA ALA A 80 -5.90 -9.26 7.47
C ALA A 80 -6.60 -10.12 6.41
N GLU A 81 -6.92 -9.54 5.25
CA GLU A 81 -7.51 -10.25 4.10
C GLU A 81 -6.57 -11.39 3.64
N HIS A 82 -5.28 -11.09 3.43
CA HIS A 82 -4.31 -12.12 3.06
C HIS A 82 -4.09 -13.16 4.16
N ALA A 83 -4.12 -12.79 5.44
CA ALA A 83 -4.02 -13.77 6.53
C ALA A 83 -5.22 -14.71 6.60
N ALA A 84 -6.41 -14.24 6.21
CA ALA A 84 -7.63 -15.06 6.12
C ALA A 84 -7.60 -15.98 4.89
N GLU A 85 -7.15 -15.47 3.75
CA GLU A 85 -6.97 -16.24 2.51
C GLU A 85 -5.89 -17.32 2.66
N PHE A 86 -4.74 -16.93 3.20
CA PHE A 86 -3.56 -17.76 3.37
C PHE A 86 -3.49 -18.36 4.77
N ARG A 87 -4.39 -19.31 5.05
CA ARG A 87 -4.46 -19.99 6.35
C ARG A 87 -3.11 -20.58 6.74
N ARG A 88 -2.81 -20.59 8.04
CA ARG A 88 -1.57 -21.21 8.57
C ARG A 88 -1.46 -22.66 8.10
N GLY A 89 -0.26 -23.05 7.66
CA GLY A 89 0.02 -24.41 7.18
C GLY A 89 -0.32 -24.64 5.69
N SER A 90 -1.16 -23.82 5.06
CA SER A 90 -1.53 -24.02 3.63
C SER A 90 -0.33 -23.99 2.68
N LYS A 91 0.63 -23.09 2.89
CA LYS A 91 1.89 -23.08 2.13
C LYS A 91 2.68 -24.38 2.26
N LYS A 92 2.74 -24.95 3.47
CA LYS A 92 3.45 -26.22 3.72
C LYS A 92 2.74 -27.38 3.03
N GLN A 93 1.40 -27.40 3.09
CA GLN A 93 0.60 -28.38 2.36
C GLN A 93 0.84 -28.29 0.84
N LEU A 94 0.84 -27.09 0.27
CA LEU A 94 1.13 -26.89 -1.16
C LEU A 94 2.54 -27.37 -1.56
N GLU A 95 3.53 -27.16 -0.70
CA GLU A 95 4.90 -27.64 -0.92
C GLU A 95 4.97 -29.18 -0.84
N GLU A 96 4.24 -29.79 0.09
CA GLU A 96 4.11 -31.25 0.21
C GLU A 96 3.38 -31.85 -1.02
N ASP A 97 2.25 -31.26 -1.43
CA ASP A 97 1.49 -31.68 -2.61
C ASP A 97 2.34 -31.56 -3.88
N GLN A 98 3.14 -30.49 -4.00
CA GLN A 98 4.09 -30.31 -5.10
C GLN A 98 5.12 -31.45 -5.14
N GLN A 99 5.68 -31.84 -4.00
CA GLN A 99 6.66 -32.92 -3.89
C GLN A 99 6.04 -34.26 -4.29
N VAL A 100 4.85 -34.58 -3.77
CA VAL A 100 4.13 -35.83 -4.08
C VAL A 100 3.84 -35.93 -5.58
N LEU A 101 3.30 -34.87 -6.18
CA LEU A 101 2.96 -34.87 -7.61
C LEU A 101 4.19 -34.89 -8.51
N THR A 102 5.29 -34.27 -8.09
CA THR A 102 6.56 -34.34 -8.84
C THR A 102 7.12 -35.76 -8.82
N ALA A 103 7.13 -36.41 -7.66
CA ALA A 103 7.57 -37.80 -7.54
C ALA A 103 6.70 -38.75 -8.37
N GLU A 104 5.36 -38.59 -8.33
CA GLU A 104 4.45 -39.40 -9.15
C GLU A 104 4.71 -39.18 -10.65
N LEU A 105 4.95 -37.93 -11.08
CA LEU A 105 5.27 -37.64 -12.48
C LEU A 105 6.58 -38.33 -12.90
N ASP A 106 7.61 -38.27 -12.06
CA ASP A 106 8.90 -38.89 -12.33
C ASP A 106 8.78 -40.42 -12.43
N GLU A 107 8.02 -41.05 -11.53
CA GLU A 107 7.71 -42.49 -11.59
C GLU A 107 6.97 -42.86 -12.88
N LEU A 108 5.97 -42.09 -13.29
CA LEU A 108 5.22 -42.34 -14.53
C LEU A 108 6.09 -42.13 -15.77
N MET A 109 6.99 -41.16 -15.74
CA MET A 109 7.92 -40.89 -16.84
C MET A 109 9.01 -41.97 -16.95
N ALA A 110 9.37 -42.63 -15.85
CA ALA A 110 10.30 -43.77 -15.84
C ALA A 110 9.69 -45.05 -16.43
N ARG A 111 8.36 -45.23 -16.38
CA ARG A 111 7.68 -46.40 -16.97
C ARG A 111 7.72 -46.37 -18.51
N PRO A 112 7.74 -47.55 -19.18
CA PRO A 112 7.58 -47.63 -20.63
C PRO A 112 6.28 -46.95 -21.09
N PRO A 113 6.25 -46.31 -22.28
CA PRO A 113 5.06 -45.60 -22.76
C PRO A 113 3.77 -46.43 -22.79
N ALA A 114 3.88 -47.75 -23.01
CA ALA A 114 2.75 -48.68 -23.05
C ALA A 114 2.07 -48.88 -21.68
N ASP A 115 2.83 -48.76 -20.58
CA ASP A 115 2.34 -48.97 -19.22
C ASP A 115 1.88 -47.68 -18.53
N ARG A 116 1.90 -46.56 -19.27
CA ARG A 116 1.50 -45.25 -18.73
C ARG A 116 -0.02 -45.11 -18.79
N PRO A 117 -0.68 -44.82 -17.66
CA PRO A 117 -2.10 -44.48 -17.67
C PRO A 117 -2.33 -43.24 -18.55
N VAL A 118 -3.24 -43.37 -19.52
CA VAL A 118 -3.57 -42.32 -20.48
C VAL A 118 -4.07 -41.09 -19.73
N GLY A 119 -3.52 -39.92 -20.05
CA GLY A 119 -3.97 -38.63 -19.50
C GLY A 119 -3.47 -38.29 -18.09
N ARG A 120 -3.01 -39.24 -17.27
CA ARG A 120 -2.53 -38.96 -15.90
C ARG A 120 -1.31 -38.02 -15.86
N PRO A 121 -0.25 -38.20 -16.67
CA PRO A 121 0.88 -37.26 -16.68
C PRO A 121 0.48 -35.83 -17.06
N ALA A 122 -0.50 -35.68 -17.96
CA ALA A 122 -1.01 -34.36 -18.35
C ALA A 122 -1.79 -33.71 -17.20
N ALA A 123 -2.63 -34.47 -16.50
CA ALA A 123 -3.35 -33.99 -15.32
C ALA A 123 -2.40 -33.55 -14.19
N ILE A 124 -1.33 -34.32 -13.94
CA ILE A 124 -0.33 -33.96 -12.93
C ILE A 124 0.37 -32.65 -13.28
N ARG A 125 0.75 -32.44 -14.54
CA ARG A 125 1.36 -31.16 -14.99
C ARG A 125 0.43 -29.97 -14.76
N ILE A 126 -0.85 -30.11 -15.08
CA ILE A 126 -1.86 -29.07 -14.82
C ILE A 126 -1.96 -28.78 -13.32
N ALA A 127 -1.97 -29.81 -12.47
CA ALA A 127 -2.00 -29.64 -11.03
C ALA A 127 -0.74 -28.96 -10.48
N LEU A 128 0.45 -29.33 -10.98
CA LEU A 128 1.71 -28.68 -10.62
C LEU A 128 1.73 -27.19 -11.01
N ASP A 129 1.20 -26.85 -12.20
CA ASP A 129 1.07 -25.45 -12.64
C ASP A 129 0.12 -24.66 -11.71
N GLN A 130 -0.98 -25.27 -11.28
CA GLN A 130 -1.91 -24.66 -10.32
C GLN A 130 -1.28 -24.45 -8.95
N ILE A 131 -0.53 -25.44 -8.44
CA ILE A 131 0.20 -25.33 -7.17
C ILE A 131 1.28 -24.26 -7.24
N ALA A 132 2.04 -24.22 -8.34
CA ALA A 132 3.05 -23.20 -8.56
C ALA A 132 2.43 -21.78 -8.56
N ALA A 133 1.28 -21.61 -9.22
CA ALA A 133 0.54 -20.36 -9.20
C ALA A 133 0.05 -20.00 -7.79
N ALA A 134 -0.44 -20.97 -7.01
CA ALA A 134 -0.87 -20.77 -5.63
C ALA A 134 0.30 -20.36 -4.72
N LEU A 135 1.45 -21.04 -4.81
CA LEU A 135 2.66 -20.71 -4.06
C LEU A 135 3.19 -19.31 -4.43
N ALA A 136 3.18 -18.96 -5.72
CA ALA A 136 3.55 -17.63 -6.18
C ALA A 136 2.62 -16.56 -5.57
N LYS A 137 1.30 -16.78 -5.57
CA LYS A 137 0.32 -15.90 -4.93
C LYS A 137 0.61 -15.75 -3.44
N HIS A 138 0.86 -16.87 -2.75
CA HIS A 138 1.19 -16.92 -1.33
C HIS A 138 2.45 -16.11 -0.97
N SER A 139 3.44 -16.12 -1.84
CA SER A 139 4.70 -15.40 -1.65
C SER A 139 4.54 -13.87 -1.71
N MET A 140 3.50 -13.40 -2.40
CA MET A 140 3.20 -11.98 -2.62
C MET A 140 2.17 -11.40 -1.64
N GLY A 141 1.57 -12.23 -0.78
CA GLY A 141 0.67 -11.78 0.27
C GLY A 141 1.35 -10.86 1.29
N ILE A 142 0.64 -9.81 1.73
CA ILE A 142 1.13 -8.87 2.74
C ILE A 142 1.15 -9.55 4.11
N THR A 143 2.31 -9.49 4.77
CA THR A 143 2.56 -10.02 6.10
C THR A 143 2.65 -8.92 7.15
N ARG A 144 2.58 -9.29 8.43
CA ARG A 144 2.76 -8.36 9.55
C ARG A 144 4.10 -7.62 9.48
N ALA A 145 5.17 -8.29 9.05
CA ALA A 145 6.49 -7.68 8.90
C ALA A 145 6.49 -6.61 7.80
N ASP A 146 5.74 -6.83 6.72
CA ASP A 146 5.65 -5.86 5.63
C ASP A 146 4.93 -4.58 6.09
N VAL A 147 3.89 -4.69 6.93
CA VAL A 147 3.22 -3.55 7.55
C VAL A 147 4.16 -2.79 8.49
N ALA A 148 4.95 -3.49 9.32
CA ALA A 148 5.91 -2.85 10.22
C ALA A 148 7.00 -2.09 9.44
N VAL A 149 7.49 -2.66 8.34
CA VAL A 149 8.41 -1.98 7.41
C VAL A 149 7.74 -0.75 6.78
N TYR A 150 6.47 -0.85 6.42
CA TYR A 150 5.71 0.24 5.83
C TYR A 150 5.51 1.40 6.81
N GLU A 151 5.13 1.11 8.06
CA GLU A 151 5.05 2.12 9.13
C GLU A 151 6.41 2.76 9.41
N ALA A 152 7.47 1.95 9.48
CA ALA A 152 8.82 2.43 9.76
C ALA A 152 9.33 3.37 8.66
N ILE A 153 9.04 3.08 7.39
CA ILE A 153 9.54 3.91 6.29
C ILE A 153 8.98 5.34 6.37
N PHE A 154 7.72 5.50 6.79
CA PHE A 154 7.06 6.80 6.87
C PHE A 154 7.65 7.71 7.94
N LYS A 155 8.36 7.17 8.94
CA LYS A 155 9.10 7.96 9.94
C LYS A 155 10.21 8.80 9.30
N PHE A 156 10.68 8.42 8.10
CA PHE A 156 11.72 9.12 7.36
C PHE A 156 11.17 10.06 6.28
N LEU A 157 9.85 10.21 6.19
CA LEU A 157 9.21 11.15 5.26
C LEU A 157 9.36 12.57 5.81
N ASP A 158 10.15 13.38 5.11
CA ASP A 158 10.47 14.75 5.52
C ASP A 158 9.20 15.63 5.63
N PHE A 159 9.20 16.50 6.64
CA PHE A 159 8.11 17.45 6.94
C PHE A 159 8.27 18.76 6.15
N ALA A 160 9.48 19.06 5.67
CA ALA A 160 9.84 20.36 5.09
C ALA A 160 9.29 20.60 3.65
N GLY A 161 8.19 19.93 3.25
CA GLY A 161 7.55 20.11 1.94
C GLY A 161 8.37 19.64 0.73
N SER A 162 9.61 19.17 0.95
CA SER A 162 10.54 18.75 -0.08
C SER A 162 10.10 17.47 -0.82
N GLY A 163 9.27 16.63 -0.17
CA GLY A 163 8.85 15.31 -0.68
C GLY A 163 9.99 14.30 -0.81
N ARG A 164 11.20 14.67 -0.37
CA ARG A 164 12.42 13.87 -0.48
C ARG A 164 12.38 12.74 0.53
N TRP A 165 12.61 11.51 0.07
CA TRP A 165 12.50 10.31 0.89
C TRP A 165 13.57 9.29 0.50
N PHE A 166 14.65 9.23 1.29
CA PHE A 166 15.86 8.45 1.00
C PHE A 166 16.41 7.57 2.14
N PRO A 167 15.57 6.88 2.92
CA PRO A 167 16.11 5.97 3.94
C PRO A 167 16.85 4.80 3.28
N SER A 168 18.07 4.52 3.76
CA SER A 168 18.78 3.29 3.37
C SER A 168 18.05 2.06 3.91
N TRP A 169 18.18 0.92 3.25
CA TRP A 169 17.54 -0.33 3.70
C TRP A 169 17.91 -0.67 5.15
N ALA A 170 19.17 -0.47 5.55
CA ALA A 170 19.62 -0.65 6.92
C ALA A 170 18.92 0.30 7.94
N LYS A 171 18.63 1.55 7.56
CA LYS A 171 17.86 2.48 8.42
C LYS A 171 16.42 2.01 8.60
N ILE A 172 15.79 1.54 7.52
CA ILE A 172 14.43 0.98 7.55
C ILE A 172 14.41 -0.28 8.42
N ALA A 173 15.38 -1.18 8.23
CA ALA A 173 15.51 -2.44 8.96
C ALA A 173 15.60 -2.20 10.47
N ARG A 174 16.46 -1.26 10.90
CA ARG A 174 16.57 -0.84 12.31
C ARG A 174 15.26 -0.25 12.85
N ALA A 175 14.60 0.63 12.09
CA ALA A 175 13.36 1.26 12.52
C ALA A 175 12.16 0.28 12.59
N ALA A 176 12.19 -0.79 11.81
CA ALA A 176 11.18 -1.86 11.79
C ALA A 176 11.55 -3.06 12.67
N ASN A 177 12.73 -3.05 13.31
CA ASN A 177 13.30 -4.16 14.07
C ASN A 177 13.34 -5.49 13.28
N CYS A 178 13.90 -5.44 12.06
CA CYS A 178 14.04 -6.62 11.20
C CYS A 178 15.39 -6.61 10.45
N CYS A 179 15.66 -7.65 9.65
CA CYS A 179 16.88 -7.72 8.84
C CYS A 179 16.66 -7.16 7.42
N ASP A 180 17.75 -6.78 6.74
CA ASP A 180 17.71 -6.20 5.40
C ASP A 180 17.00 -7.09 4.36
N LYS A 181 17.13 -8.43 4.48
CA LYS A 181 16.42 -9.38 3.60
C LYS A 181 14.91 -9.29 3.77
N THR A 182 14.42 -9.03 4.98
CA THR A 182 12.99 -8.83 5.24
C THR A 182 12.53 -7.52 4.63
N VAL A 183 13.33 -6.45 4.72
CA VAL A 183 13.03 -5.17 4.07
C VAL A 183 12.94 -5.33 2.55
N ASP A 184 13.90 -6.01 1.90
CA ASP A 184 13.87 -6.24 0.45
C ASP A 184 12.58 -6.99 0.02
N ARG A 185 12.20 -8.05 0.74
CA ARG A 185 10.97 -8.81 0.48
C ARG A 185 9.72 -7.95 0.71
N ALA A 186 9.69 -7.19 1.80
CA ALA A 186 8.57 -6.31 2.12
C ALA A 186 8.38 -5.22 1.06
N LEU A 187 9.45 -4.54 0.65
CA LEU A 187 9.39 -3.52 -0.39
C LEU A 187 8.86 -4.11 -1.71
N LYS A 188 9.33 -5.30 -2.13
CA LYS A 188 8.82 -5.99 -3.33
C LYS A 188 7.32 -6.27 -3.25
N ARG A 189 6.82 -6.72 -2.10
CA ARG A 189 5.38 -6.94 -1.88
C ARG A 189 4.57 -5.64 -1.87
N LEU A 190 5.04 -4.63 -1.15
CA LEU A 190 4.39 -3.31 -1.12
C LEU A 190 4.29 -2.68 -2.51
N LYS A 191 5.32 -2.86 -3.36
CA LYS A 191 5.31 -2.43 -4.76
C LYS A 191 4.37 -3.23 -5.65
N HIS A 192 4.25 -4.53 -5.40
CA HIS A 192 3.28 -5.36 -6.12
C HIS A 192 1.85 -4.90 -5.88
N HIS A 193 1.51 -4.53 -4.64
CA HIS A 193 0.19 -4.01 -4.26
C HIS A 193 -0.02 -2.51 -4.54
N GLY A 194 0.97 -1.83 -5.12
CA GLY A 194 0.87 -0.40 -5.46
C GLY A 194 0.88 0.56 -4.27
N LEU A 195 1.25 0.08 -3.07
CA LEU A 195 1.33 0.90 -1.86
C LEU A 195 2.57 1.80 -1.88
N LEU A 196 3.70 1.27 -2.37
CA LEU A 196 4.99 1.96 -2.37
C LEU A 196 5.80 1.60 -3.61
N ALA A 197 6.45 2.56 -4.22
CA ALA A 197 7.44 2.32 -5.26
C ALA A 197 8.76 3.01 -4.92
N TRP A 198 9.83 2.59 -5.60
CA TRP A 198 11.13 3.23 -5.46
C TRP A 198 11.92 3.21 -6.76
N VAL A 199 12.80 4.20 -6.90
CA VAL A 199 13.79 4.32 -7.96
C VAL A 199 15.18 4.19 -7.32
N THR A 200 16.04 3.40 -7.94
CA THR A 200 17.45 3.33 -7.55
C THR A 200 18.21 4.43 -8.29
N ARG A 201 18.96 5.24 -7.55
CA ARG A 201 19.69 6.41 -8.09
C ARG A 201 21.18 6.13 -8.14
N SER A 202 21.84 6.61 -9.20
CA SER A 202 23.29 6.57 -9.36
C SER A 202 23.83 7.94 -9.69
N THR A 203 25.01 8.25 -9.20
CA THR A 203 25.80 9.41 -9.63
C THR A 203 26.98 8.95 -10.47
N ARG A 204 27.39 9.80 -11.41
CA ARG A 204 28.68 9.66 -12.05
C ARG A 204 29.74 10.17 -11.08
N ASN A 205 30.67 9.29 -10.74
CA ASN A 205 31.85 9.63 -9.99
C ASN A 205 33.03 9.66 -10.97
N SER A 206 33.46 10.84 -11.38
CA SER A 206 34.73 11.01 -12.09
C SER A 206 35.85 10.99 -11.03
N PRO A 207 36.72 9.97 -10.99
CA PRO A 207 37.85 9.99 -10.09
C PRO A 207 38.76 11.17 -10.45
N ARG A 208 39.18 11.93 -9.44
CA ARG A 208 39.99 13.17 -9.57
C ARG A 208 41.33 12.97 -10.32
N ILE A 209 41.76 11.72 -10.48
CA ILE A 209 43.06 11.29 -11.02
C ILE A 209 42.99 10.96 -12.52
N ASP A 210 41.81 10.60 -13.05
CA ASP A 210 41.66 10.19 -14.45
C ASP A 210 40.22 10.48 -14.92
N PRO A 211 39.94 11.69 -15.44
CA PRO A 211 38.59 12.14 -15.80
C PRO A 211 37.96 11.27 -16.91
N THR A 212 38.79 10.52 -17.65
CA THR A 212 38.41 9.59 -18.71
C THR A 212 37.75 8.30 -18.22
N LYS A 213 37.85 7.98 -16.92
CA LYS A 213 37.23 6.78 -16.32
C LYS A 213 36.05 7.17 -15.45
N GLU A 214 34.98 7.66 -16.06
CA GLU A 214 33.70 7.84 -15.38
C GLU A 214 33.26 6.51 -14.75
N LYS A 215 33.16 6.47 -13.42
CA LYS A 215 32.64 5.31 -12.68
C LYS A 215 31.30 5.68 -12.11
N ARG A 216 30.23 4.95 -12.45
CA ARG A 216 28.94 5.18 -11.80
C ARG A 216 28.90 4.52 -10.42
N VAL A 217 28.45 5.27 -9.41
CA VAL A 217 28.26 4.78 -8.03
C VAL A 217 26.79 4.90 -7.66
N GLN A 218 26.22 3.84 -7.09
CA GLN A 218 24.86 3.87 -6.57
C GLN A 218 24.81 4.73 -5.30
N THR A 219 24.02 5.80 -5.29
CA THR A 219 23.92 6.74 -4.15
C THR A 219 22.84 6.30 -3.17
N SER A 220 21.58 6.31 -3.59
CA SER A 220 20.44 6.11 -2.70
C SER A 220 19.21 5.57 -3.45
N SER A 221 18.23 5.05 -2.71
CA SER A 221 16.92 4.71 -3.27
C SER A 221 15.93 5.81 -2.90
N ALA A 222 15.25 6.36 -3.91
CA ALA A 222 14.16 7.31 -3.75
C ALA A 222 12.84 6.56 -3.62
N TYR A 223 12.06 6.83 -2.59
CA TYR A 223 10.74 6.24 -2.40
C TYR A 223 9.63 7.21 -2.78
N PHE A 224 8.54 6.70 -3.32
CA PHE A 224 7.35 7.48 -3.62
C PHE A 224 6.08 6.64 -3.58
N LEU A 225 4.95 7.31 -3.41
CA LEU A 225 3.64 6.69 -3.39
C LEU A 225 3.13 6.47 -4.83
N ASP A 226 2.74 5.24 -5.18
CA ASP A 226 2.26 4.86 -6.54
C ASP A 226 0.76 4.52 -6.54
N LEU A 227 -0.02 5.34 -5.82
CA LEU A 227 -1.35 4.97 -5.31
C LEU A 227 -2.41 4.65 -6.37
N LYS A 228 -2.28 5.16 -7.60
CA LYS A 228 -3.29 4.97 -8.66
C LYS A 228 -2.84 4.02 -9.77
N LYS A 229 -1.53 3.89 -10.01
CA LYS A 229 -1.02 3.18 -11.19
C LYS A 229 -1.03 1.66 -11.02
N ARG A 230 -0.76 1.19 -9.80
CA ARG A 230 -0.55 -0.24 -9.49
C ARG A 230 -1.49 -0.79 -8.42
N MET A 231 -2.15 0.09 -7.66
CA MET A 231 -3.06 -0.31 -6.60
C MET A 231 -4.36 -0.85 -7.21
N ALA A 232 -4.90 -1.93 -6.65
CA ALA A 232 -6.20 -2.44 -7.06
C ALA A 232 -7.31 -1.40 -6.78
N GLU A 233 -8.28 -1.27 -7.67
CA GLU A 233 -9.30 -0.22 -7.60
C GLU A 233 -10.06 -0.21 -6.27
N ARG A 234 -10.48 -1.39 -5.78
CA ARG A 234 -11.16 -1.53 -4.48
C ARG A 234 -10.31 -1.00 -3.31
N VAL A 235 -9.00 -1.26 -3.34
CA VAL A 235 -8.04 -0.83 -2.32
C VAL A 235 -7.84 0.68 -2.38
N TYR A 236 -7.75 1.24 -3.59
CA TYR A 236 -7.61 2.67 -3.81
C TYR A 236 -8.87 3.44 -3.34
N GLN A 237 -10.06 2.95 -3.69
CA GLN A 237 -11.32 3.52 -3.21
C GLN A 237 -11.41 3.48 -1.68
N ARG A 238 -11.03 2.36 -1.07
CA ARG A 238 -10.97 2.23 0.38
C ARG A 238 -10.01 3.23 1.02
N PHE A 239 -8.83 3.42 0.43
CA PHE A 239 -7.88 4.45 0.84
C PHE A 239 -8.49 5.86 0.79
N LEU A 240 -9.15 6.23 -0.31
CA LEU A 240 -9.78 7.55 -0.45
C LEU A 240 -10.84 7.80 0.62
N GLN A 241 -11.70 6.81 0.88
CA GLN A 241 -12.71 6.89 1.95
C GLN A 241 -12.08 7.15 3.33
N LEU A 242 -11.04 6.39 3.68
CA LEU A 242 -10.34 6.53 4.95
C LEU A 242 -9.65 7.89 5.07
N ARG A 243 -9.01 8.34 3.99
CA ARG A 243 -8.32 9.63 3.92
C ARG A 243 -9.31 10.78 4.07
N GLU A 244 -10.44 10.74 3.36
CA GLU A 244 -11.46 11.77 3.42
C GLU A 244 -12.10 11.83 4.82
N HIS A 245 -12.43 10.68 5.39
CA HIS A 245 -12.96 10.61 6.75
C HIS A 245 -11.99 11.21 7.78
N ARG A 246 -10.67 10.96 7.65
CA ARG A 246 -9.66 11.60 8.49
C ARG A 246 -9.51 13.09 8.23
N ALA A 247 -9.48 13.52 6.96
CA ALA A 247 -9.36 14.93 6.59
C ALA A 247 -10.52 15.76 7.17
N ARG A 248 -11.75 15.21 7.16
CA ARG A 248 -12.91 15.81 7.82
C ARG A 248 -12.73 15.96 9.34
N ARG A 249 -12.02 15.04 10.01
CA ARG A 249 -11.71 15.20 11.45
C ARG A 249 -10.78 16.37 11.69
N PHE A 250 -9.72 16.52 10.90
CA PHE A 250 -8.81 17.66 11.02
C PHE A 250 -9.51 19.00 10.70
N GLY A 251 -10.40 19.03 9.70
CA GLY A 251 -11.21 20.21 9.39
C GLY A 251 -12.27 20.53 10.46
N ARG A 252 -12.89 19.52 11.07
CA ARG A 252 -13.83 19.70 12.19
C ARG A 252 -13.12 20.16 13.45
N SER A 253 -11.91 19.69 13.72
CA SER A 253 -11.11 20.16 14.87
C SER A 253 -10.76 21.65 14.77
N ALA A 254 -10.67 22.22 13.57
CA ALA A 254 -10.51 23.67 13.37
C ALA A 254 -11.83 24.44 13.40
N ALA A 255 -12.94 23.84 12.94
CA ALA A 255 -14.27 24.47 12.91
C ALA A 255 -15.09 24.28 14.20
N THR A 256 -14.55 23.59 15.22
CA THR A 256 -15.19 23.47 16.54
C THR A 256 -14.63 24.51 17.53
N GLU A 257 -14.14 25.64 17.04
CA GLU A 257 -14.16 26.90 17.80
C GLU A 257 -15.48 27.63 17.49
N HIS A 258 -16.38 27.61 18.47
CA HIS A 258 -17.57 28.44 18.61
C HIS A 258 -18.47 28.66 17.37
N VAL A 259 -19.31 27.67 17.05
CA VAL A 259 -20.69 28.02 16.66
C VAL A 259 -21.47 28.21 17.95
N GLN A 260 -21.48 29.44 18.47
CA GLN A 260 -22.56 29.87 19.35
C GLN A 260 -23.86 29.63 18.58
N ALA A 261 -24.69 28.72 19.09
CA ALA A 261 -26.08 28.64 18.63
C ALA A 261 -26.68 30.05 18.76
N PRO A 262 -27.43 30.55 17.76
CA PRO A 262 -28.17 31.79 17.95
C PRO A 262 -29.01 31.63 19.21
N PRO A 263 -29.02 32.62 20.13
CA PRO A 263 -29.81 32.53 21.34
C PRO A 263 -31.26 32.21 20.95
N PRO A 264 -31.92 31.25 21.63
CA PRO A 264 -33.31 30.96 21.32
C PRO A 264 -34.12 32.26 21.43
N PRO A 265 -35.09 32.48 20.53
CA PRO A 265 -35.96 33.64 20.65
C PRO A 265 -36.56 33.65 22.06
N PRO A 266 -36.64 34.81 22.73
CA PRO A 266 -37.18 34.87 24.08
C PRO A 266 -38.57 34.26 24.07
N SER A 267 -38.74 33.12 24.76
CA SER A 267 -40.08 32.54 24.86
C SER A 267 -40.95 33.53 25.60
N LYS A 268 -42.11 33.86 25.03
CA LYS A 268 -43.08 34.79 25.63
C LYS A 268 -43.42 34.35 27.07
N ASP A 269 -43.40 33.04 27.29
CA ASP A 269 -43.64 32.38 28.57
C ASP A 269 -42.64 32.79 29.66
N VAL A 270 -41.34 32.98 29.36
CA VAL A 270 -40.37 33.38 30.39
C VAL A 270 -40.50 34.85 30.76
N ALA A 271 -40.88 35.72 29.81
CA ALA A 271 -41.17 37.12 30.10
C ALA A 271 -42.45 37.29 30.91
N GLU A 272 -43.46 36.46 30.61
CA GLU A 272 -44.73 36.43 31.33
C GLU A 272 -44.56 35.84 32.74
N LEU A 273 -43.76 34.78 32.90
CA LEU A 273 -43.39 34.20 34.19
C LEU A 273 -42.62 35.20 35.07
N ARG A 274 -41.70 35.98 34.48
CA ARG A 274 -40.96 37.02 35.20
C ARG A 274 -41.88 38.17 35.66
N ARG A 275 -42.89 38.53 34.86
CA ARG A 275 -43.91 39.51 35.26
C ARG A 275 -44.82 38.99 36.36
N THR A 276 -45.21 37.71 36.32
CA THR A 276 -46.04 37.10 37.37
C THR A 276 -45.28 36.99 38.69
N ILE A 277 -44.00 36.60 38.65
CA ILE A 277 -43.14 36.56 39.85
C ILE A 277 -42.91 37.98 40.41
N ALA A 278 -42.70 38.98 39.55
CA ALA A 278 -42.56 40.37 39.99
C ALA A 278 -43.86 40.93 40.60
N ALA A 279 -45.03 40.57 40.04
CA ALA A 279 -46.33 40.94 40.59
C ALA A 279 -46.59 40.25 41.95
N PHE A 280 -46.22 38.98 42.10
CA PHE A 280 -46.33 38.26 43.37
C PHE A 280 -45.38 38.81 44.45
N GLY A 281 -44.14 39.15 44.06
CA GLY A 281 -43.17 39.79 44.96
C GLY A 281 -43.61 41.18 45.39
N ALA A 282 -44.26 41.96 44.52
CA ALA A 282 -44.85 43.24 44.87
C ALA A 282 -46.03 43.08 45.84
N TYR A 283 -46.90 42.07 45.63
CA TYR A 283 -48.06 41.83 46.50
C TYR A 283 -47.66 41.44 47.93
N LEU A 284 -46.57 40.67 48.09
CA LEU A 284 -46.01 40.28 49.39
C LEU A 284 -45.30 41.43 50.12
N LEU A 285 -44.83 42.46 49.40
CA LEU A 285 -44.21 43.65 50.00
C LEU A 285 -45.22 44.77 50.30
N THR A 286 -46.44 44.71 49.75
CA THR A 286 -47.55 45.63 50.09
C THR A 286 -48.46 45.15 51.22
N SER A 287 -48.28 43.93 51.77
CA SER A 287 -49.07 43.48 52.94
C SER A 287 -48.47 43.84 54.29
N ASP A 288 -47.33 44.54 54.33
CA ASP A 288 -46.77 45.14 55.55
C ASP A 288 -47.05 46.64 55.55
N GLY A 289 -48.29 47.01 55.89
CA GLY A 289 -48.63 48.43 55.97
C GLY A 289 -50.11 48.78 56.06
N HIS A 290 -50.87 48.17 56.98
CA HIS A 290 -51.91 48.91 57.70
C HIS A 290 -52.14 48.33 59.10
N LEU A 291 -51.81 49.20 60.06
CA LEU A 291 -51.76 49.03 61.51
C LEU A 291 -53.15 48.86 62.15
N ALA A 292 -53.24 48.00 63.16
CA ALA A 292 -53.87 48.25 64.47
C ALA A 292 -53.50 47.14 65.46
#